data_AF-A0A3P8T0F7-F1
#
_entry.id   AF-A0A3P8T0F7-F1
#
_cell.length_a   1.000
_cell.length_b   1.000
_cell.length_c   1.000
_cell.angle_alpha   90.00
_cell.angle_beta   90.00
_cell.angle_gamma   90.00
#
_symmetry.space_group_name_H-M   'P 1'
#
loop_
_entity.id
_entity.type
_entity.pdbx_description
1 polymer ?
#
loop_
_entity_poly.entity_id
_entity_poly.type
_entity_poly.pdbx_seq_one_letter_code
_entity_poly.pdbx_strand_id
1 'polypeptide(L)'
;SCLCFCRLRLPPTVQKYAESTMEETSRKRSVVWSFFKSTDCESLQCLLCSSFLQKNINGSTTSMLRHLRVRHPTVFSALVANRQQTPPLNSSQDSKTNGDTDEIFWMTEQRRVPGKFLSLTAVSGASEGERRVFRRERELIEALRRAQREEARALEHQRELLERLRAADAREAAAEREKIESLRKAQQEEANELSRQREELQKEKAELHKKWEELQEKHHQDLGPCAGSVC
;
A
#
# COMPACT_ATOMS: atom_id res chain seq x y z
N SER A 1 24.20 -45.60 -11.18
CA SER A 1 25.60 -45.15 -11.20
C SER A 1 25.67 -43.82 -11.92
N CYS A 2 25.80 -42.69 -11.21
CA CYS A 2 26.09 -41.41 -11.87
C CYS A 2 27.48 -40.98 -11.43
N LEU A 3 28.39 -41.09 -12.40
CA LEU A 3 29.83 -40.88 -12.28
C LEU A 3 30.10 -39.39 -12.03
N CYS A 4 30.72 -39.10 -10.90
CA CYS A 4 31.31 -37.78 -10.62
C CYS A 4 32.73 -37.82 -11.18
N PHE A 5 32.96 -37.15 -12.31
CA PHE A 5 34.33 -36.91 -12.79
C PHE A 5 34.81 -35.59 -12.19
N CYS A 6 35.59 -35.72 -11.13
CA CYS A 6 36.33 -34.63 -10.51
C CYS A 6 37.78 -34.69 -11.04
N ARG A 7 38.17 -33.79 -11.96
CA ARG A 7 39.57 -33.46 -12.30
C ARG A 7 39.53 -32.11 -13.06
N LEU A 8 40.43 -31.13 -12.93
CA LEU A 8 41.62 -30.84 -12.12
C LEU A 8 41.93 -29.34 -12.33
N ARG A 9 42.47 -28.70 -11.30
CA ARG A 9 43.30 -27.47 -11.22
C ARG A 9 43.89 -26.89 -12.53
N LEU A 10 43.67 -25.58 -12.83
CA LEU A 10 44.62 -24.49 -13.23
C LEU A 10 43.86 -23.25 -13.84
N PRO A 11 44.47 -22.05 -14.05
CA PRO A 11 44.74 -20.89 -13.16
C PRO A 11 43.85 -19.63 -13.51
N PRO A 12 44.02 -18.45 -12.86
CA PRO A 12 42.98 -17.42 -12.77
C PRO A 12 43.09 -16.34 -13.86
N THR A 13 42.44 -16.51 -15.01
CA THR A 13 42.32 -15.41 -15.99
C THR A 13 41.03 -15.37 -16.81
N VAL A 14 40.07 -16.26 -16.58
CA VAL A 14 38.83 -16.27 -17.39
C VAL A 14 37.60 -16.01 -16.52
N GLN A 15 37.70 -14.95 -15.72
CA GLN A 15 36.55 -14.20 -15.20
C GLN A 15 36.10 -13.24 -16.31
N LYS A 16 35.22 -13.69 -17.20
CA LYS A 16 34.27 -12.89 -17.99
C LYS A 16 33.70 -13.78 -19.10
N TYR A 17 32.37 -13.92 -19.12
CA TYR A 17 31.55 -14.59 -20.13
C TYR A 17 31.44 -16.13 -20.06
N ALA A 18 30.48 -16.61 -19.26
CA ALA A 18 29.71 -17.83 -19.54
C ALA A 18 28.40 -17.76 -18.72
N GLU A 19 27.55 -16.83 -19.15
CA GLU A 19 26.17 -16.70 -18.71
C GLU A 19 25.30 -17.69 -19.50
N SER A 20 24.42 -18.38 -18.78
CA SER A 20 23.30 -19.20 -19.26
C SER A 20 23.61 -20.45 -20.11
N THR A 21 23.32 -21.62 -19.55
CA THR A 21 22.37 -22.63 -20.10
C THR A 21 22.50 -23.94 -19.33
N MET A 22 21.48 -24.25 -18.52
CA MET A 22 20.87 -25.58 -18.42
C MET A 22 19.52 -25.38 -17.70
N GLU A 23 18.60 -24.70 -18.38
CA GLU A 23 17.20 -25.10 -18.28
C GLU A 23 17.05 -26.38 -19.10
N GLU A 24 16.52 -27.44 -18.47
CA GLU A 24 15.29 -28.10 -18.91
C GLU A 24 15.14 -29.49 -18.26
N THR A 25 14.47 -29.51 -17.11
CA THR A 25 13.39 -30.48 -16.91
C THR A 25 12.22 -29.68 -16.33
N SER A 26 11.36 -29.21 -17.23
CA SER A 26 10.06 -28.60 -16.98
C SER A 26 9.12 -29.58 -16.27
N ARG A 27 9.27 -29.71 -14.96
CA ARG A 27 8.24 -30.25 -14.06
C ARG A 27 8.16 -29.38 -12.82
N LYS A 28 7.06 -28.63 -12.70
CA LYS A 28 6.56 -27.85 -11.55
C LYS A 28 7.45 -27.96 -10.30
N ARG A 29 8.59 -27.25 -10.24
CA ARG A 29 9.39 -27.18 -9.00
C ARG A 29 8.55 -26.43 -7.97
N SER A 30 8.44 -26.99 -6.78
CA SER A 30 7.67 -26.37 -5.70
C SER A 30 8.23 -24.98 -5.36
N VAL A 31 7.35 -24.03 -5.04
CA VAL A 31 7.71 -22.64 -4.66
C VAL A 31 8.77 -22.59 -3.56
N VAL A 32 8.87 -23.65 -2.75
CA VAL A 32 9.89 -23.85 -1.72
C VAL A 32 11.31 -23.65 -2.23
N TRP A 33 11.60 -24.01 -3.49
CA TRP A 33 12.95 -23.87 -4.07
C TRP A 33 13.42 -22.42 -4.20
N SER A 34 12.54 -21.40 -4.16
CA SER A 34 12.96 -20.00 -4.24
C SER A 34 13.73 -19.51 -3.00
N PHE A 35 13.65 -20.22 -1.88
CA PHE A 35 14.32 -19.85 -0.62
C PHE A 35 15.65 -20.56 -0.41
N PHE A 36 16.07 -21.40 -1.35
CA PHE A 36 17.26 -22.25 -1.22
C PHE A 36 18.15 -22.19 -2.46
N LYS A 37 19.46 -22.14 -2.23
CA LYS A 37 20.49 -22.23 -3.28
C LYS A 37 21.27 -23.54 -3.10
N SER A 38 21.56 -24.25 -4.20
CA SER A 38 22.47 -25.40 -4.14
C SER A 38 23.90 -24.88 -4.10
N THR A 39 24.66 -25.24 -3.07
CA THR A 39 26.07 -24.81 -2.92
C THR A 39 27.00 -25.89 -3.44
N ASP A 40 26.86 -27.12 -2.94
CA ASP A 40 27.65 -28.28 -3.37
C ASP A 40 26.73 -29.43 -3.82
N CYS A 41 27.31 -30.53 -4.31
CA CYS A 41 26.56 -31.71 -4.75
C CYS A 41 25.64 -32.31 -3.66
N GLU A 42 25.95 -32.03 -2.39
CA GLU A 42 25.28 -32.61 -1.22
C GLU A 42 24.62 -31.58 -0.29
N SER A 43 24.82 -30.27 -0.52
CA SER A 43 24.41 -29.21 0.41
C SER A 43 23.52 -28.15 -0.24
N LEU A 44 22.47 -27.76 0.47
CA LEU A 44 21.55 -26.68 0.13
C LEU A 44 21.69 -25.56 1.17
N GLN A 45 21.88 -24.33 0.74
CA GLN A 45 21.95 -23.16 1.60
C GLN A 45 20.60 -22.45 1.63
N CYS A 46 20.08 -22.17 2.83
CA CYS A 46 18.92 -21.31 3.01
C CYS A 46 19.32 -19.84 2.83
N LEU A 47 18.58 -19.10 2.00
CA LEU A 47 18.86 -17.67 1.75
C LEU A 47 18.39 -16.75 2.88
N LEU A 48 17.58 -17.25 3.82
CA LEU A 48 17.00 -16.46 4.91
C LEU A 48 17.84 -16.49 6.19
N CYS A 49 18.49 -17.61 6.48
CA CYS A 49 19.34 -17.77 7.67
C CYS A 49 20.75 -18.25 7.35
N SER A 50 21.11 -18.36 6.07
CA SER A 50 22.41 -18.85 5.59
C SER A 50 22.80 -20.25 6.11
N SER A 51 21.85 -21.00 6.67
CA SER A 51 22.09 -22.35 7.21
C SER A 51 22.12 -23.40 6.10
N PHE A 52 22.97 -24.41 6.27
CA PHE A 52 23.12 -25.51 5.33
C PHE A 52 22.22 -26.70 5.69
N LEU A 53 21.60 -27.30 4.67
CA LEU A 53 20.77 -28.50 4.74
C LEU A 53 21.38 -29.57 3.84
N GLN A 54 21.33 -30.82 4.27
CA GLN A 54 21.68 -31.95 3.41
C GLN A 54 20.62 -32.14 2.32
N LYS A 55 21.09 -32.33 1.10
CA LYS A 55 20.23 -32.65 -0.04
C LYS A 55 19.69 -34.06 0.11
N ASN A 56 18.37 -34.20 0.13
CA ASN A 56 17.74 -35.52 0.16
C ASN A 56 18.06 -36.27 -1.14
N ILE A 57 18.49 -37.53 -1.01
CA ILE A 57 18.81 -38.43 -2.14
C ILE A 57 17.61 -38.56 -3.11
N ASN A 58 16.39 -38.47 -2.57
CA ASN A 58 15.13 -38.59 -3.32
C ASN A 58 14.61 -37.26 -3.91
N GLY A 59 15.35 -36.15 -3.79
CA GLY A 59 14.92 -34.84 -4.32
C GLY A 59 13.68 -34.24 -3.63
N SER A 60 13.23 -34.82 -2.52
CA SER A 60 12.03 -34.37 -1.81
C SER A 60 12.25 -33.05 -1.07
N THR A 61 11.28 -32.14 -1.17
CA THR A 61 11.32 -30.81 -0.53
C THR A 61 10.91 -30.81 0.94
N THR A 62 10.73 -31.97 1.56
CA THR A 62 10.31 -32.13 2.96
C THR A 62 11.31 -31.54 3.95
N SER A 63 12.62 -31.68 3.71
CA SER A 63 13.67 -31.10 4.57
C SER A 63 13.65 -29.57 4.54
N MET A 64 13.50 -28.99 3.35
CA MET A 64 13.37 -27.54 3.14
C MET A 64 12.08 -26.98 3.76
N LEU A 65 10.94 -27.66 3.58
CA LEU A 65 9.67 -27.27 4.21
C LEU A 65 9.73 -27.33 5.73
N ARG A 66 10.34 -28.38 6.30
CA ARG A 66 10.56 -28.49 7.74
C ARG A 66 11.46 -27.37 8.26
N HIS A 67 12.51 -27.03 7.52
CA HIS A 67 13.40 -25.92 7.85
C HIS A 67 12.64 -24.59 7.89
N LEU A 68 11.84 -24.29 6.86
CA LEU A 68 11.02 -23.08 6.83
C LEU A 68 10.00 -23.06 7.98
N ARG A 69 9.35 -24.19 8.30
CA ARG A 69 8.38 -24.26 9.41
C ARG A 69 9.00 -23.92 10.77
N VAL A 70 10.21 -24.42 11.05
CA VAL A 70 10.84 -24.28 12.38
C VAL A 70 11.63 -22.99 12.51
N ARG A 71 12.37 -22.58 11.46
CA ARG A 71 13.27 -21.41 11.51
C ARG A 71 12.64 -20.15 10.93
N HIS A 72 11.66 -20.28 10.05
CA HIS A 72 11.01 -19.17 9.33
C HIS A 72 9.48 -19.29 9.33
N PRO A 73 8.82 -19.36 10.50
CA PRO A 73 7.37 -19.62 10.60
C PRO A 73 6.53 -18.58 9.85
N THR A 74 6.99 -17.33 9.79
CA THR A 74 6.36 -16.24 9.04
C THR A 74 6.35 -16.51 7.53
N VAL A 75 7.49 -16.95 6.97
CA VAL A 75 7.62 -17.28 5.54
C VAL A 75 6.84 -18.57 5.21
N PHE A 76 6.85 -19.56 6.11
CA PHE A 76 6.06 -20.77 5.95
C PHE A 76 4.55 -20.46 5.90
N SER A 77 4.06 -19.56 6.76
CA SER A 77 2.66 -19.12 6.76
C SER A 77 2.28 -18.46 5.42
N ALA A 78 3.12 -17.55 4.92
CA ALA A 78 2.91 -16.88 3.63
C ALA A 78 2.90 -17.87 2.44
N LEU A 79 3.76 -18.88 2.47
CA LEU A 79 3.81 -19.92 1.43
C LEU A 79 2.57 -20.80 1.38
N VAL A 80 1.96 -21.07 2.53
CA VAL A 80 0.71 -21.83 2.62
C VAL A 80 -0.47 -20.98 2.17
N ALA A 81 -0.50 -19.69 2.55
CA ALA A 81 -1.54 -18.74 2.12
C ALA A 81 -1.54 -18.52 0.60
N ASN A 82 -0.37 -18.45 -0.04
CA ASN A 82 -0.26 -18.18 -1.48
C ASN A 82 -0.60 -19.41 -2.36
N ARG A 83 -0.80 -20.60 -1.78
CA ARG A 83 -1.34 -21.76 -2.53
C ARG A 83 -2.85 -21.68 -2.75
N GLN A 84 -3.54 -20.71 -2.15
CA GLN A 84 -4.99 -20.57 -2.19
C GLN A 84 -5.45 -19.36 -3.04
N GLN A 85 -4.55 -18.74 -3.83
CA GLN A 85 -4.88 -17.60 -4.69
C GLN A 85 -4.44 -17.88 -6.14
N THR A 86 -5.38 -18.23 -7.02
CA THR A 86 -5.28 -18.01 -8.47
C THR A 86 -6.02 -16.71 -8.84
N PRO A 87 -5.48 -15.84 -9.71
CA PRO A 87 -6.07 -14.53 -10.01
C PRO A 87 -7.26 -14.64 -10.99
N PRO A 88 -8.31 -13.79 -10.90
CA PRO A 88 -9.47 -13.87 -11.77
C PRO A 88 -9.25 -13.07 -13.07
N LEU A 89 -9.62 -13.65 -14.21
CA LEU A 89 -9.73 -12.96 -15.50
C LEU A 89 -11.17 -13.08 -16.03
N ASN A 90 -11.73 -11.96 -16.48
CA ASN A 90 -13.08 -11.79 -17.02
C ASN A 90 -13.28 -12.44 -18.42
N SER A 91 -14.49 -13.01 -18.64
CA SER A 91 -15.40 -12.76 -19.79
C SER A 91 -16.06 -14.01 -20.42
N SER A 92 -17.39 -14.06 -20.29
CA SER A 92 -18.48 -14.54 -21.15
C SER A 92 -18.39 -15.72 -22.15
N GLN A 93 -19.45 -16.55 -22.05
CA GLN A 93 -20.18 -17.39 -23.03
C GLN A 93 -19.85 -18.90 -23.23
N ASP A 94 -20.85 -19.70 -22.81
CA ASP A 94 -21.43 -20.94 -23.34
C ASP A 94 -20.62 -21.87 -24.27
N SER A 95 -20.44 -23.13 -23.84
CA SER A 95 -20.96 -24.34 -24.52
C SER A 95 -20.50 -25.64 -23.85
N LYS A 96 -21.43 -26.59 -23.76
CA LYS A 96 -21.27 -27.97 -23.26
C LYS A 96 -20.07 -28.70 -23.87
N THR A 97 -19.32 -29.44 -23.05
CA THR A 97 -18.98 -30.88 -23.24
C THR A 97 -18.38 -31.45 -21.94
N ASN A 98 -18.49 -32.77 -21.77
CA ASN A 98 -18.38 -33.51 -20.52
C ASN A 98 -16.94 -33.93 -20.15
N GLY A 99 -16.72 -34.11 -18.83
CA GLY A 99 -15.65 -34.92 -18.20
C GLY A 99 -14.39 -34.13 -17.85
N ASP A 100 -13.69 -34.32 -16.72
CA ASP A 100 -13.80 -35.17 -15.54
C ASP A 100 -12.69 -34.65 -14.57
N THR A 101 -12.92 -34.75 -13.25
CA THR A 101 -11.96 -34.74 -12.11
C THR A 101 -11.05 -33.49 -11.91
N ASP A 102 -10.89 -32.87 -10.74
CA ASP A 102 -11.44 -33.00 -9.38
C ASP A 102 -10.90 -31.77 -8.60
N GLU A 103 -11.76 -30.86 -8.14
CA GLU A 103 -11.38 -29.84 -7.12
C GLU A 103 -12.44 -29.78 -6.02
N ILE A 104 -11.94 -29.82 -4.80
CA ILE A 104 -12.68 -29.87 -3.54
C ILE A 104 -13.07 -28.44 -3.16
N PHE A 105 -14.36 -28.13 -3.24
CA PHE A 105 -14.96 -26.92 -2.66
C PHE A 105 -15.97 -27.28 -1.57
N TRP A 106 -16.05 -26.38 -0.61
CA TRP A 106 -16.69 -26.52 0.68
C TRP A 106 -18.21 -26.41 0.66
N MET A 107 -18.81 -27.25 1.50
CA MET A 107 -20.09 -27.14 2.20
C MET A 107 -21.39 -27.45 1.44
N THR A 108 -22.21 -28.21 2.18
CA THR A 108 -23.68 -28.33 2.15
C THR A 108 -24.28 -29.48 1.34
N GLU A 109 -24.88 -30.38 2.12
CA GLU A 109 -26.01 -31.24 1.82
C GLU A 109 -25.81 -32.54 1.00
N GLN A 110 -25.90 -33.64 1.75
CA GLN A 110 -26.58 -34.90 1.37
C GLN A 110 -26.04 -35.66 0.15
N ARG A 111 -25.05 -36.53 0.40
CA ARG A 111 -24.98 -37.83 -0.29
C ARG A 111 -24.80 -38.96 0.72
N ARG A 112 -25.75 -39.90 0.66
CA ARG A 112 -25.79 -41.16 1.40
C ARG A 112 -24.49 -41.93 1.16
N VAL A 113 -23.63 -41.95 2.17
CA VAL A 113 -22.62 -42.99 2.37
C VAL A 113 -23.00 -43.67 3.69
N PRO A 114 -23.00 -45.00 3.80
CA PRO A 114 -23.29 -45.69 5.06
C PRO A 114 -22.12 -45.53 6.02
N GLY A 115 -21.97 -44.33 6.54
CA GLY A 115 -21.01 -43.93 7.56
C GLY A 115 -21.69 -42.83 8.34
N LYS A 116 -22.21 -43.19 9.52
CA LYS A 116 -22.91 -42.35 10.50
C LYS A 116 -22.40 -40.89 10.53
N PHE A 117 -22.94 -40.04 9.68
CA PHE A 117 -22.92 -38.60 9.86
C PHE A 117 -24.04 -38.29 10.84
N LEU A 118 -23.70 -38.25 12.12
CA LEU A 118 -24.61 -37.79 13.15
C LEU A 118 -24.83 -36.29 12.92
N SER A 119 -25.92 -35.98 12.22
CA SER A 119 -26.69 -34.76 12.47
C SER A 119 -26.75 -34.56 13.99
N LEU A 120 -26.39 -33.37 14.46
CA LEU A 120 -26.40 -33.00 15.88
C LEU A 120 -27.85 -32.78 16.38
N THR A 121 -28.71 -33.74 16.08
CA THR A 121 -30.03 -33.94 16.64
C THR A 121 -30.02 -35.38 17.16
N ALA A 122 -30.00 -35.50 18.48
CA ALA A 122 -29.84 -36.72 19.27
C ALA A 122 -28.42 -37.31 19.31
N VAL A 123 -27.60 -36.75 20.22
CA VAL A 123 -26.48 -37.49 20.83
C VAL A 123 -27.08 -38.56 21.76
N SER A 124 -27.61 -39.64 21.18
CA SER A 124 -28.17 -40.79 21.92
C SER A 124 -27.09 -41.78 22.40
N GLY A 125 -25.80 -41.46 22.27
CA GLY A 125 -24.70 -42.35 22.65
C GLY A 125 -23.52 -41.73 23.42
N ALA A 126 -23.52 -40.42 23.69
CA ALA A 126 -22.44 -39.83 24.48
C ALA A 126 -22.52 -40.25 25.95
N SER A 127 -21.37 -40.31 26.62
CA SER A 127 -21.33 -40.39 28.07
C SER A 127 -21.90 -39.11 28.69
N GLU A 128 -22.39 -39.20 29.93
CA GLU A 128 -22.93 -38.01 30.63
C GLU A 128 -21.84 -36.94 30.84
N GLY A 129 -20.58 -37.36 30.95
CA GLY A 129 -19.42 -36.48 30.99
C GLY A 129 -19.22 -35.68 29.70
N GLU A 130 -19.29 -36.34 28.54
CA GLU A 130 -19.21 -35.69 27.23
C GLU A 130 -20.33 -34.65 27.04
N ARG A 131 -21.57 -34.99 27.43
CA ARG A 131 -22.70 -34.04 27.37
C ARG A 131 -22.47 -32.78 28.21
N ARG A 132 -21.82 -32.90 29.38
CA ARG A 132 -21.45 -31.75 30.22
C ARG A 132 -20.36 -30.90 29.55
N VAL A 133 -19.35 -31.53 28.99
CA VAL A 133 -18.25 -30.84 28.29
C VAL A 133 -18.79 -30.07 27.09
N PHE A 134 -19.62 -30.69 26.25
CA PHE A 134 -20.22 -30.01 25.10
C PHE A 134 -21.12 -28.82 25.48
N ARG A 135 -21.85 -28.89 26.61
CA ARG A 135 -22.61 -27.73 27.11
C ARG A 135 -21.69 -26.57 27.48
N ARG A 136 -20.64 -26.86 28.26
CA ARG A 136 -19.66 -25.83 28.67
C ARG A 136 -18.90 -25.27 27.48
N GLU A 137 -18.53 -26.10 26.51
CA GLU A 137 -17.88 -25.67 25.27
C GLU A 137 -18.78 -24.72 24.47
N ARG A 138 -20.08 -25.04 24.34
CA ARG A 138 -21.05 -24.16 23.69
C ARG A 138 -21.19 -22.82 24.42
N GLU A 139 -21.30 -22.83 25.74
CA GLU A 139 -21.37 -21.61 26.56
C GLU A 139 -20.14 -20.72 26.36
N LEU A 140 -18.94 -21.32 26.32
CA LEU A 140 -17.69 -20.60 26.07
C LEU A 140 -17.65 -20.01 24.65
N ILE A 141 -18.09 -20.76 23.64
CA ILE A 141 -18.18 -20.27 22.26
C ILE A 141 -19.16 -19.10 22.16
N GLU A 142 -20.31 -19.19 22.83
CA GLU A 142 -21.30 -18.11 22.86
C GLU A 142 -20.81 -16.90 23.65
N ALA A 143 -20.07 -17.09 24.75
CA ALA A 143 -19.42 -16.01 25.49
C ALA A 143 -18.35 -15.30 24.63
N LEU A 144 -17.50 -16.04 23.92
CA LEU A 144 -16.50 -15.46 23.02
C LEU A 144 -17.16 -14.66 21.90
N ARG A 145 -18.23 -15.19 21.28
CA ARG A 145 -19.00 -14.45 20.26
C ARG A 145 -19.61 -13.16 20.80
N ARG A 146 -20.09 -13.15 22.06
CA ARG A 146 -20.59 -11.93 22.70
C ARG A 146 -19.47 -10.92 22.92
N ALA A 147 -18.33 -11.35 23.47
CA ALA A 147 -17.16 -10.50 23.66
C ALA A 147 -16.68 -9.89 22.33
N GLN A 148 -16.55 -10.69 21.27
CA GLN A 148 -16.15 -10.20 19.94
C GLN A 148 -17.14 -9.16 19.36
N ARG A 149 -18.45 -9.32 19.59
CA ARG A 149 -19.44 -8.30 19.18
C ARG A 149 -19.31 -7.02 20.00
N GLU A 150 -19.04 -7.13 21.29
CA GLU A 150 -18.81 -5.99 22.17
C GLU A 150 -17.55 -5.22 21.75
N GLU A 151 -16.47 -5.93 21.48
CA GLU A 151 -15.23 -5.37 20.93
C GLU A 151 -15.46 -4.69 19.57
N ALA A 152 -16.20 -5.33 18.67
CA ALA A 152 -16.54 -4.75 17.37
C ALA A 152 -17.32 -3.43 17.51
N ARG A 153 -18.32 -3.39 18.42
CA ARG A 153 -19.07 -2.16 18.71
C ARG A 153 -18.20 -1.07 19.33
N ALA A 154 -17.29 -1.43 20.24
CA ALA A 154 -16.37 -0.47 20.85
C ALA A 154 -15.45 0.16 19.78
N LEU A 155 -14.93 -0.65 18.86
CA LEU A 155 -14.10 -0.17 17.75
C LEU A 155 -14.90 0.70 16.78
N GLU A 156 -16.15 0.35 16.49
CA GLU A 156 -17.03 1.17 15.66
C GLU A 156 -17.27 2.54 16.31
N HIS A 157 -17.55 2.58 17.61
CA HIS A 157 -17.70 3.84 18.34
C HIS A 157 -16.40 4.69 18.32
N GLN A 158 -15.24 4.06 18.49
CA GLN A 158 -13.95 4.76 18.35
C GLN A 158 -13.75 5.34 16.94
N ARG A 159 -14.14 4.62 15.88
CA ARG A 159 -14.08 5.11 14.50
C ARG A 159 -15.00 6.30 14.29
N GLU A 160 -16.23 6.26 14.79
CA GLU A 160 -17.17 7.38 14.72
C GLU A 160 -16.62 8.62 15.44
N LEU A 161 -16.01 8.46 16.62
CA LEU A 161 -15.39 9.58 17.34
C LEU A 161 -14.23 10.18 16.53
N LEU A 162 -13.36 9.35 15.95
CA LEU A 162 -12.28 9.82 15.08
C LEU A 162 -12.79 10.53 13.83
N GLU A 163 -13.88 10.05 13.23
CA GLU A 163 -14.50 10.70 12.08
C GLU A 163 -15.11 12.05 12.45
N ARG A 164 -15.78 12.14 13.62
CA ARG A 164 -16.29 13.41 14.15
C ARG A 164 -15.18 14.43 14.41
N LEU A 165 -14.05 13.98 14.96
CA LEU A 165 -12.87 14.84 15.15
C LEU A 165 -12.33 15.35 13.82
N ARG A 166 -12.10 14.45 12.84
CA ARG A 166 -11.65 14.86 11.50
C ARG A 166 -12.61 15.85 10.83
N ALA A 167 -13.91 15.66 10.99
CA ALA A 167 -14.91 16.59 10.45
C ALA A 167 -14.88 17.95 11.16
N ALA A 168 -14.61 17.99 12.47
CA ALA A 168 -14.40 19.24 13.19
C ALA A 168 -13.14 19.96 12.69
N ASP A 169 -12.01 19.26 12.62
CA ASP A 169 -10.74 19.81 12.12
C ASP A 169 -10.90 20.36 10.69
N ALA A 170 -11.63 19.66 9.82
CA ALA A 170 -11.89 20.10 8.45
C ALA A 170 -12.72 21.40 8.40
N ARG A 171 -13.71 21.57 9.30
CA ARG A 171 -14.51 22.79 9.40
C ARG A 171 -13.68 23.96 9.93
N GLU A 172 -12.87 23.73 10.95
CA GLU A 172 -11.96 24.74 11.49
C GLU A 172 -10.98 25.20 10.42
N ALA A 173 -10.34 24.27 9.72
CA ALA A 173 -9.43 24.60 8.63
C ALA A 173 -10.11 25.30 7.45
N ALA A 174 -11.40 25.04 7.19
CA ALA A 174 -12.17 25.79 6.18
C ALA A 174 -12.42 27.23 6.63
N ALA A 175 -12.86 27.43 7.88
CA ALA A 175 -13.08 28.76 8.45
C ALA A 175 -11.79 29.60 8.49
N GLU A 176 -10.65 28.99 8.81
CA GLU A 176 -9.34 29.66 8.76
C GLU A 176 -8.96 30.08 7.33
N ARG A 177 -9.22 29.23 6.33
CA ARG A 177 -8.97 29.57 4.92
C ARG A 177 -9.81 30.76 4.47
N GLU A 178 -11.10 30.77 4.80
CA GLU A 178 -11.99 31.90 4.50
C GLU A 178 -11.54 33.18 5.20
N LYS A 179 -11.05 33.09 6.45
CA LYS A 179 -10.48 34.23 7.16
C LYS A 179 -9.21 34.75 6.48
N ILE A 180 -8.33 33.88 6.02
CA ILE A 180 -7.12 34.28 5.29
C ILE A 180 -7.47 34.92 3.95
N GLU A 181 -8.44 34.35 3.23
CA GLU A 181 -8.89 34.88 1.94
C GLU A 181 -9.54 36.26 2.08
N SER A 182 -10.40 36.45 3.08
CA SER A 182 -11.02 37.76 3.35
C SER A 182 -9.98 38.82 3.71
N LEU A 183 -8.99 38.48 4.54
CA LEU A 183 -7.87 39.38 4.85
C LEU A 183 -7.05 39.75 3.61
N ARG A 184 -6.72 38.78 2.75
CA ARG A 184 -5.99 39.05 1.50
C ARG A 184 -6.77 39.96 0.57
N LYS A 185 -8.09 39.76 0.47
CA LYS A 185 -8.96 40.60 -0.36
C LYS A 185 -9.00 42.03 0.17
N ALA A 186 -9.17 42.21 1.48
CA ALA A 186 -9.14 43.53 2.11
C ALA A 186 -7.80 44.25 1.87
N GLN A 187 -6.67 43.55 2.05
CA GLN A 187 -5.34 44.08 1.76
C GLN A 187 -5.19 44.50 0.29
N GLN A 188 -5.73 43.72 -0.64
CA GLN A 188 -5.71 44.06 -2.07
C GLN A 188 -6.55 45.30 -2.36
N GLU A 189 -7.73 45.42 -1.75
CA GLU A 189 -8.60 46.59 -1.90
C GLU A 189 -7.92 47.86 -1.35
N GLU A 190 -7.29 47.78 -0.18
CA GLU A 190 -6.47 48.87 0.39
C GLU A 190 -5.32 49.25 -0.54
N ALA A 191 -4.59 48.28 -1.10
CA ALA A 191 -3.50 48.53 -2.03
C ALA A 191 -3.99 49.21 -3.32
N ASN A 192 -5.13 48.78 -3.86
CA ASN A 192 -5.75 49.38 -5.04
C ASN A 192 -6.17 50.83 -4.77
N GLU A 193 -6.76 51.10 -3.61
CA GLU A 193 -7.17 52.45 -3.21
C GLU A 193 -5.96 53.37 -3.04
N LEU A 194 -4.88 52.89 -2.41
CA LEU A 194 -3.63 53.65 -2.33
C LEU A 194 -3.02 53.90 -3.71
N SER A 195 -3.14 52.97 -4.65
CA SER A 195 -2.69 53.17 -6.03
C SER A 195 -3.48 54.29 -6.72
N ARG A 196 -4.81 54.28 -6.58
CA ARG A 196 -5.69 55.32 -7.11
C ARG A 196 -5.32 56.71 -6.55
N GLN A 197 -5.14 56.80 -5.23
CA GLN A 197 -4.72 58.05 -4.57
C GLN A 197 -3.34 58.52 -5.06
N ARG A 198 -2.39 57.61 -5.26
CA ARG A 198 -1.07 57.95 -5.83
C ARG A 198 -1.20 58.51 -7.24
N GLU A 199 -2.02 57.91 -8.09
CA GLU A 199 -2.24 58.40 -9.46
C GLU A 199 -2.88 59.79 -9.48
N GLU A 200 -3.86 60.05 -8.60
CA GLU A 200 -4.48 61.37 -8.44
C GLU A 200 -3.45 62.42 -8.01
N LEU A 201 -2.66 62.13 -6.98
CA LEU A 201 -1.59 63.02 -6.54
C LEU A 201 -0.52 63.25 -7.62
N GLN A 202 -0.20 62.24 -8.44
CA GLN A 202 0.72 62.42 -9.57
C GLN A 202 0.13 63.34 -10.63
N LYS A 203 -1.16 63.23 -10.93
CA LYS A 203 -1.85 64.14 -11.86
C LYS A 203 -1.84 65.58 -11.34
N GLU A 204 -2.22 65.79 -10.08
CA GLU A 204 -2.19 67.12 -9.46
C GLU A 204 -0.78 67.71 -9.45
N LYS A 205 0.23 66.90 -9.12
CA LYS A 205 1.63 67.31 -9.19
C LYS A 205 2.03 67.74 -10.61
N ALA A 206 1.64 66.99 -11.63
CA ALA A 206 1.92 67.33 -13.02
C ALA A 206 1.22 68.63 -13.45
N GLU A 207 -0.04 68.83 -13.05
CA GLU A 207 -0.77 70.08 -13.31
C GLU A 207 -0.13 71.29 -12.63
N LEU A 208 0.28 71.15 -11.36
CA LEU A 208 0.98 72.21 -10.64
C LEU A 208 2.34 72.52 -11.27
N HIS A 209 3.07 71.49 -11.70
CA HIS A 209 4.34 71.67 -12.40
C HIS A 209 4.15 72.44 -13.71
N LYS A 210 3.14 72.06 -14.52
CA LYS A 210 2.78 72.78 -15.74
C LYS A 210 2.41 74.25 -15.45
N LYS A 211 1.59 74.50 -14.42
CA LYS A 211 1.23 75.88 -14.01
C LYS A 211 2.47 76.68 -13.58
N TRP A 212 3.42 76.05 -12.90
CA TRP A 212 4.66 76.69 -12.49
C TRP A 212 5.54 77.06 -13.70
N GLU A 213 5.68 76.16 -14.68
CA GLU A 213 6.37 76.45 -15.94
C GLU A 213 5.70 77.60 -16.71
N GLU A 214 4.37 77.61 -16.79
CA GLU A 214 3.61 78.71 -17.42
C GLU A 214 3.85 80.06 -16.72
N LEU A 215 3.94 80.08 -15.39
CA LEU A 215 4.27 81.28 -14.63
C LEU A 215 5.72 81.72 -14.84
N GLN A 216 6.66 80.77 -14.89
CA GLN A 216 8.06 81.05 -15.14
C GLN A 216 8.29 81.63 -16.54
N GLU A 217 7.62 81.06 -17.55
CA GLU A 217 7.65 81.54 -18.92
C GLU A 217 7.09 82.96 -19.04
N LYS A 218 5.95 83.25 -18.38
CA LYS A 218 5.41 84.61 -18.29
C LYS A 218 6.39 85.58 -17.65
N HIS A 219 6.99 85.21 -16.52
CA HIS A 219 7.99 86.03 -15.84
C HIS A 219 9.25 86.27 -16.70
N HIS A 220 9.69 85.27 -17.49
CA HIS A 220 10.79 85.42 -18.44
C HIS A 220 10.42 86.34 -19.62
N GLN A 221 9.18 86.30 -20.11
CA GLN A 221 8.66 87.21 -21.14
C GLN A 221 8.53 88.65 -20.64
N ASP A 222 8.04 88.85 -19.41
CA ASP A 222 7.91 90.16 -18.78
C ASP A 222 9.27 90.80 -18.44
N LEU A 223 10.32 89.98 -18.24
CA LEU A 223 11.71 90.41 -18.05
C LEU A 223 12.56 90.36 -19.35
N GLY A 224 11.92 90.12 -20.50
CA GLY A 224 12.54 90.18 -21.84
C GLY A 224 13.11 91.57 -22.16
N PRO A 225 14.10 91.66 -23.05
CA PRO A 225 15.27 92.52 -22.87
C PRO A 225 14.93 94.03 -22.84
N CYS A 226 15.12 94.64 -21.67
CA CYS A 226 15.57 96.03 -21.56
C CYS A 226 17.03 96.14 -22.07
N ALA A 227 17.29 95.72 -23.30
CA ALA A 227 18.53 96.02 -24.01
C ALA A 227 18.35 97.37 -24.70
N GLY A 228 18.81 98.40 -24.01
CA GLY A 228 19.30 99.68 -24.51
C GLY A 228 18.76 100.19 -25.84
N SER A 229 17.85 101.16 -25.76
CA SER A 229 17.84 102.28 -26.70
C SER A 229 17.77 103.57 -25.88
N VAL A 230 18.89 103.91 -25.24
CA VAL A 230 19.14 105.22 -24.65
C VAL A 230 20.21 105.89 -25.51
N CYS A 231 19.83 107.06 -26.05
CA CYS A 231 20.60 108.07 -26.78
C CYS A 231 21.07 107.75 -28.21
#